data_AF-A0A8T5E8X5-F1
#
_entry.id   AF-A0A8T5E8X5-F1
#
_cell.length_a   1.000
_cell.length_b   1.000
_cell.length_c   1.000
_cell.angle_alpha   90.00
_cell.angle_beta   90.00
_cell.angle_gamma   90.00
#
_symmetry.space_group_name_H-M   'P 1'
#
loop_
_entity.id
_entity.type
_entity.pdbx_description
1 polymer ?
#
loop_
_entity_poly.entity_id
_entity_poly.type
_entity_poly.pdbx_seq_one_letter_code
_entity_poly.pdbx_strand_id
1 'polypeptide(L)'
;MPKMIKKLLKKFKKEKKYANRFLKHYYLHQEKLNKERRGSYSERKKAGICVRCKEKAVSGIVFCKFHQKLQKGYNQKARSDK
;
A
#
# COMPACT_ATOMS: atom_id res chain seq x y z
N MET A 1 29.46 15.91 13.99
CA MET A 1 29.66 15.31 12.66
C MET A 1 30.15 16.34 11.66
N PRO A 2 31.28 16.12 10.96
CA PRO A 2 31.84 17.05 10.00
C PRO A 2 30.90 17.29 8.80
N LYS A 3 30.81 18.55 8.34
CA LYS A 3 29.89 19.00 7.27
C LYS A 3 30.00 18.21 5.96
N MET A 4 31.18 17.63 5.68
CA MET A 4 31.43 16.81 4.48
C MET A 4 30.69 15.47 4.47
N ILE A 5 30.54 14.81 5.63
CA ILE A 5 29.86 13.50 5.74
C ILE A 5 28.35 13.66 5.50
N LYS A 6 27.74 14.75 5.98
CA LYS A 6 26.33 15.10 5.70
C LYS A 6 26.07 15.33 4.21
N LYS A 7 27.04 15.90 3.47
CA LYS A 7 26.93 16.20 2.03
C LYS A 7 27.07 14.93 1.18
N LEU A 8 27.95 14.01 1.58
CA LEU A 8 28.09 12.68 0.95
C LEU A 8 26.84 11.82 1.13
N LEU A 9 26.28 11.74 2.35
CA LEU A 9 25.06 10.97 2.62
C LEU A 9 23.83 11.49 1.86
N LYS A 10 23.76 12.81 1.59
CA LYS A 10 22.75 13.40 0.70
C LYS A 10 22.91 12.95 -0.75
N LYS A 11 24.13 12.74 -1.22
CA LYS A 11 24.46 12.36 -2.61
C LYS A 11 24.10 10.89 -2.92
N PHE A 12 24.11 10.02 -1.90
CA PHE A 12 23.72 8.61 -2.02
C PHE A 12 22.24 8.33 -1.75
N LYS A 13 21.46 9.32 -1.32
CA LYS A 13 19.99 9.26 -1.43
C LYS A 13 19.63 9.38 -2.91
N LYS A 14 19.84 8.28 -3.65
CA LYS A 14 19.31 8.03 -4.99
C LYS A 14 17.90 8.61 -5.02
N GLU A 15 17.71 9.71 -5.75
CA GLU A 15 16.38 10.27 -5.95
C GLU A 15 15.55 9.16 -6.59
N LYS A 16 14.61 8.58 -5.83
CA LYS A 16 13.64 7.65 -6.41
C LYS A 16 12.91 8.47 -7.47
N LYS A 17 13.25 8.25 -8.75
CA LYS A 17 12.45 8.75 -9.88
C LYS A 17 11.12 8.02 -9.84
N TYR A 18 10.16 8.61 -9.15
CA TYR A 18 8.78 8.16 -9.18
C TYR A 18 8.21 8.49 -10.56
N ALA A 19 7.50 7.56 -11.19
CA ALA A 19 6.99 7.77 -12.55
C ALA A 19 5.99 8.92 -12.65
N ASN A 20 5.32 9.30 -11.55
CA ASN A 20 4.47 10.49 -11.49
C ASN A 20 4.31 11.00 -10.04
N ARG A 21 3.70 12.18 -9.89
CA ARG A 21 3.47 12.84 -8.59
C ARG A 21 2.59 12.01 -7.63
N PHE A 22 1.65 11.24 -8.15
CA PHE A 22 0.74 10.41 -7.34
C PHE A 22 1.47 9.22 -6.73
N LEU A 23 2.31 8.55 -7.52
CA LEU A 23 3.17 7.46 -7.04
C LEU A 23 4.18 7.99 -6.02
N LYS A 24 4.77 9.16 -6.27
CA LYS A 24 5.63 9.84 -5.28
C LYS A 24 4.90 10.01 -3.94
N HIS A 25 3.70 10.58 -3.96
CA HIS A 25 2.90 10.75 -2.75
C HIS A 25 2.58 9.41 -2.07
N TYR A 26 2.11 8.41 -2.82
CA TYR A 26 1.78 7.09 -2.30
C TYR A 26 2.95 6.45 -1.54
N TYR A 27 4.15 6.44 -2.14
CA TYR A 27 5.33 5.82 -1.52
C TYR A 27 5.90 6.63 -0.36
N LEU A 28 5.80 7.97 -0.40
CA LEU A 28 6.26 8.83 0.70
C LEU A 28 5.34 8.76 1.92
N HIS A 29 4.04 8.51 1.73
CA HIS A 29 3.04 8.48 2.82
C HIS A 29 2.49 7.08 3.09
N GLN A 30 3.18 6.04 2.63
CA GLN A 30 2.71 4.66 2.65
C GLN A 30 2.35 4.18 4.07
N GLU A 31 3.16 4.53 5.07
CA GLU A 31 2.91 4.17 6.48
C GLU A 31 1.61 4.75 7.01
N LYS A 32 1.39 6.06 6.78
CA LYS A 32 0.16 6.76 7.17
C LYS A 32 -1.06 6.14 6.49
N LEU A 33 -0.99 5.93 5.18
CA LEU A 33 -2.07 5.31 4.40
C LEU A 33 -2.39 3.87 4.85
N ASN A 34 -1.37 3.13 5.27
CA ASN A 34 -1.55 1.78 5.83
C ASN A 34 -2.19 1.82 7.21
N LYS A 35 -1.80 2.78 8.07
CA LYS A 35 -2.39 2.99 9.39
C LYS A 35 -3.87 3.33 9.29
N GLU A 36 -4.23 4.25 8.41
CA GLU A 36 -5.63 4.62 8.13
C GLU A 36 -6.45 3.43 7.61
N ARG A 37 -5.88 2.64 6.70
CA ARG A 37 -6.51 1.41 6.21
C ARG A 37 -6.74 0.37 7.30
N ARG A 38 -5.78 0.21 8.23
CA ARG A 38 -5.93 -0.71 9.37
C ARG A 38 -6.98 -0.21 10.36
N GLY A 39 -7.02 1.09 10.64
CA GLY A 39 -7.98 1.70 11.57
C GLY A 39 -9.43 1.46 11.16
N SER A 40 -9.74 1.61 9.87
CA SER A 40 -11.10 1.41 9.34
C SER A 40 -11.42 -0.05 8.96
N TYR A 41 -10.51 -1.00 9.16
CA TYR A 41 -10.66 -2.36 8.64
C TYR A 41 -11.89 -3.07 9.20
N SER A 42 -12.02 -3.07 10.53
CA SER A 42 -13.09 -3.77 11.25
C SER A 42 -14.46 -3.20 10.92
N GLU A 43 -14.56 -1.87 10.83
CA GLU A 43 -15.79 -1.16 10.50
C GLU A 43 -16.25 -1.50 9.08
N ARG A 44 -15.33 -1.44 8.10
CA ARG A 44 -15.63 -1.76 6.70
C ARG A 44 -16.02 -3.21 6.51
N LYS A 45 -15.34 -4.13 7.21
CA LYS A 45 -15.69 -5.56 7.20
C LYS A 45 -17.12 -5.77 7.71
N LYS A 46 -17.50 -5.14 8.83
CA LYS A 46 -18.87 -5.24 9.39
C LYS A 46 -19.92 -4.64 8.45
N ALA A 47 -19.59 -3.51 7.80
CA ALA A 47 -20.48 -2.84 6.86
C ALA A 47 -20.61 -3.54 5.49
N GLY A 48 -19.89 -4.64 5.25
CA GLY A 48 -19.87 -5.30 3.94
C GLY A 48 -19.24 -4.43 2.83
N ILE A 49 -18.32 -3.53 3.20
CA ILE A 49 -17.58 -2.66 2.30
C ILE A 49 -16.17 -3.21 2.11
N CYS A 50 -15.64 -3.10 0.89
CA CYS A 50 -14.28 -3.50 0.59
C CYS A 50 -13.28 -2.76 1.50
N VAL A 51 -12.35 -3.49 2.10
CA VAL A 51 -11.34 -2.90 3.01
C VAL A 51 -10.25 -2.09 2.27
N ARG A 52 -10.25 -2.08 0.93
CA ARG A 52 -9.29 -1.34 0.07
C ARG A 52 -9.90 -0.18 -0.72
N CYS A 53 -11.20 -0.20 -0.99
CA CYS A 53 -11.91 0.87 -1.73
C CYS A 53 -13.36 1.00 -1.24
N LYS A 54 -14.09 2.01 -1.71
CA LYS A 54 -15.45 2.31 -1.22
C LYS A 54 -16.55 1.38 -1.78
N GLU A 55 -16.16 0.43 -2.65
CA GLU A 55 -17.09 -0.53 -3.27
C GLU A 55 -17.61 -1.59 -2.31
N LYS A 56 -18.77 -2.16 -2.63
CA LYS A 56 -19.36 -3.27 -1.88
C LYS A 56 -18.46 -4.51 -1.93
N ALA A 57 -18.29 -5.18 -0.79
CA ALA A 57 -17.58 -6.43 -0.70
C ALA A 57 -18.44 -7.58 -1.26
N VAL A 58 -17.78 -8.63 -1.76
CA VAL A 58 -18.47 -9.87 -2.17
C VAL A 58 -18.92 -10.62 -0.92
N SER A 59 -20.09 -11.25 -0.94
CA SER A 59 -20.62 -12.01 0.21
C SER A 59 -19.58 -13.02 0.73
N GLY A 60 -19.36 -13.04 2.04
CA GLY A 60 -18.34 -13.88 2.68
C GLY A 60 -16.88 -13.47 2.47
N ILE A 61 -16.61 -12.38 1.75
CA ILE A 61 -15.26 -11.90 1.41
C ILE A 61 -15.10 -10.44 1.84
N VAL A 62 -13.89 -10.04 2.24
CA VAL A 62 -13.60 -8.65 2.70
C VAL A 62 -13.26 -7.67 1.56
N PHE A 63 -13.25 -8.13 0.32
CA PHE A 63 -12.87 -7.37 -0.87
C PHE A 63 -14.01 -7.32 -1.88
N CYS A 64 -14.04 -6.25 -2.69
CA CYS A 64 -14.88 -6.21 -3.90
C CYS A 64 -14.35 -7.15 -4.99
N LYS A 65 -15.14 -7.40 -6.05
CA LYS A 65 -14.77 -8.30 -7.16
C LYS A 65 -13.38 -7.99 -7.75
N PHE A 66 -13.10 -6.71 -7.99
CA PHE A 66 -11.82 -6.25 -8.53
C PHE A 66 -10.64 -6.55 -7.59
N HIS A 67 -10.73 -6.11 -6.33
CA HIS A 67 -9.66 -6.33 -5.36
C HIS A 67 -9.49 -7.79 -5.00
N GLN A 68 -10.55 -8.60 -5.06
CA GLN A 68 -10.44 -10.04 -4.88
C GLN A 68 -9.63 -10.70 -6.02
N LYS A 69 -9.81 -10.27 -7.28
CA LYS A 69 -9.00 -10.76 -8.40
C LYS A 69 -7.52 -10.43 -8.22
N LEU A 70 -7.21 -9.20 -7.80
CA LEU A 70 -5.83 -8.81 -7.48
C LEU A 70 -5.25 -9.62 -6.32
N GLN A 71 -6.03 -9.81 -5.25
CA GLN A 71 -5.60 -10.58 -4.08
C GLN A 71 -5.31 -12.04 -4.43
N LYS A 72 -6.09 -12.65 -5.33
CA LYS A 72 -5.79 -13.99 -5.85
C LYS A 72 -4.42 -14.05 -6.52
N GLY A 73 -4.08 -13.07 -7.36
CA GLY A 73 -2.77 -12.99 -8.00
C GLY A 73 -1.63 -12.83 -6.99
N TYR A 74 -1.80 -11.95 -5.99
CA TYR A 74 -0.80 -11.80 -4.92
C TYR A 74 -0.61 -13.09 -4.12
N ASN A 75 -1.71 -13.79 -3.80
CA ASN A 75 -1.67 -15.05 -3.06
C ASN A 75 -1.02 -16.18 -3.88
N GLN A 76 -1.25 -16.23 -5.20
CA GLN A 76 -0.61 -17.19 -6.09
C GLN A 76 0.89 -17.00 -6.10
N LYS A 77 1.36 -15.75 -6.33
CA LYS A 77 2.78 -15.42 -6.32
C LYS A 77 3.45 -15.74 -4.98
N ALA A 78 2.82 -15.37 -3.86
CA ALA A 78 3.36 -15.66 -2.54
C ALA A 78 3.47 -17.16 -2.22
N ARG A 79 2.71 -18.01 -2.92
CA ARG A 79 2.77 -19.47 -2.80
C ARG A 79 3.80 -20.10 -3.74
N SER A 80 4.07 -19.50 -4.90
CA SER A 80 5.09 -19.97 -5.82
C SER A 80 6.51 -19.64 -5.35
N ASP A 81 6.67 -18.57 -4.58
CA ASP A 81 7.94 -18.13 -4.03
C ASP A 81 8.34 -18.91 -2.75
N LYS A 82 7.66 -20.02 -2.45
CA LYS A 82 7.85 -20.91 -1.29
C LYS A 82 8.32 -22.28 -1.74
#